data_AF-A0A2Z5MSG9-F1
#
_entry.id   AF-A0A2Z5MSG9-F1
#
_cell.length_a   1.000
_cell.length_b   1.000
_cell.length_c   1.000
_cell.angle_alpha   90.00
_cell.angle_beta   90.00
_cell.angle_gamma   90.00
#
_symmetry.space_group_name_H-M   'P 1'
#
loop_
_entity.id
_entity.type
_entity.pdbx_description
1 polymer ?
#
loop_
_entity_poly.entity_id
_entity_poly.type
_entity_poly.pdbx_seq_one_letter_code
_entity_poly.pdbx_strand_id
1 'polypeptide(L)'
;MRRKFTNAYPVSETTTELVVLPAPRVNLHNLDAVRREMAKVYRDMRTNRIDSQDGARFVFALSQIAKMFEMCDLEQRISSLERQTNVL
;
A
#
# COMPACT_ATOMS: atom_id res chain seq x y z
N MET A 1 -49.91 13.74 -20.37
CA MET A 1 -49.98 12.26 -20.48
C MET A 1 -48.84 11.65 -19.66
N ARG A 2 -49.10 11.21 -18.41
CA ARG A 2 -48.07 10.64 -17.51
C ARG A 2 -47.86 9.16 -17.85
N ARG A 3 -46.68 8.78 -18.35
CA ARG A 3 -46.31 7.36 -18.53
C ARG A 3 -46.16 6.72 -17.15
N LYS A 4 -47.01 5.73 -16.84
CA LYS A 4 -46.85 4.91 -15.64
C LYS A 4 -45.68 3.96 -15.88
N PHE A 5 -44.56 4.18 -15.20
CA PHE A 5 -43.47 3.22 -15.13
C PHE A 5 -43.90 2.08 -14.20
N THR A 6 -44.62 1.09 -14.75
CA THR A 6 -44.89 -0.15 -14.02
C THR A 6 -43.72 -1.07 -14.27
N ASN A 7 -42.92 -1.34 -13.24
CA ASN A 7 -41.86 -2.34 -13.32
C ASN A 7 -42.52 -3.72 -13.42
N ALA A 8 -42.48 -4.33 -14.60
CA ALA A 8 -43.15 -5.60 -14.91
C ALA A 8 -42.42 -6.84 -14.37
N TYR A 9 -41.27 -6.65 -13.73
CA TYR A 9 -40.47 -7.71 -13.15
C TYR A 9 -40.55 -7.64 -11.63
N PRO A 10 -40.98 -8.71 -10.94
CA PRO A 10 -40.86 -8.79 -9.49
C PRO A 10 -39.37 -8.70 -9.15
N VAL A 11 -39.01 -7.80 -8.22
CA VAL A 11 -37.67 -7.79 -7.63
C VAL A 11 -37.52 -9.11 -6.90
N SER A 12 -36.83 -10.09 -7.48
CA SER A 12 -36.48 -11.29 -6.74
C SER A 12 -35.54 -10.85 -5.63
N GLU A 13 -35.93 -11.10 -4.38
CA GLU A 13 -35.11 -10.91 -3.19
C GLU A 13 -33.97 -11.95 -3.21
N THR A 14 -33.08 -11.85 -4.18
CA THR A 14 -31.82 -12.57 -4.16
C THR A 14 -30.96 -11.84 -3.13
N THR A 15 -31.02 -12.29 -1.88
CA THR A 15 -30.13 -11.85 -0.81
C THR A 15 -28.70 -11.98 -1.30
N THR A 16 -28.13 -10.88 -1.77
CA THR A 16 -26.74 -10.83 -2.19
C THR A 16 -25.93 -10.79 -0.90
N GLU A 17 -25.44 -11.94 -0.47
CA GLU A 17 -24.60 -12.02 0.72
C GLU A 17 -23.30 -11.24 0.48
N LEU A 18 -22.97 -10.36 1.43
CA LEU A 18 -21.72 -9.62 1.42
C LEU A 18 -20.59 -10.58 1.83
N VAL A 19 -19.72 -10.92 0.89
CA VAL A 19 -18.53 -11.73 1.16
C VAL A 19 -17.40 -10.82 1.62
N VAL A 20 -16.88 -11.05 2.83
CA VAL A 20 -15.68 -10.38 3.32
C VAL A 20 -14.45 -11.00 2.64
N LEU A 21 -13.80 -10.23 1.77
CA LEU A 21 -12.53 -10.65 1.17
C LEU A 21 -11.36 -10.37 2.13
N PRO A 22 -10.36 -11.26 2.19
CA PRO A 22 -9.17 -11.02 3.00
C PRO A 22 -8.43 -9.77 2.50
N ALA A 23 -7.86 -9.01 3.44
CA ALA A 23 -7.07 -7.84 3.09
C ALA A 23 -5.90 -8.25 2.17
N PRO A 24 -5.62 -7.51 1.08
CA PRO A 24 -4.48 -7.78 0.22
C PRO A 24 -3.18 -7.77 1.04
N ARG A 25 -2.30 -8.74 0.80
CA ARG A 25 -1.00 -8.79 1.47
C ARG A 25 -0.16 -7.57 1.05
N VAL A 26 0.45 -6.92 2.03
CA VAL A 26 1.42 -5.85 1.79
C VAL A 26 2.75 -6.49 1.38
N ASN A 27 3.30 -6.07 0.24
CA ASN A 27 4.57 -6.58 -0.26
C ASN A 27 5.61 -5.45 -0.27
N LEU A 28 6.66 -5.57 0.56
CA LEU A 28 7.70 -4.56 0.76
C LEU A 28 9.09 -5.07 0.35
N HIS A 29 9.18 -5.82 -0.75
CA HIS A 29 10.41 -6.46 -1.22
C HIS A 29 11.51 -5.52 -1.76
N ASN A 30 11.18 -4.26 -2.09
CA ASN A 30 12.15 -3.26 -2.55
C ASN A 30 11.64 -1.82 -2.30
N LEU A 31 12.51 -0.84 -2.57
CA LEU A 31 12.20 0.58 -2.40
C LEU A 31 11.00 1.06 -3.22
N ASP A 32 10.81 0.56 -4.45
CA ASP A 32 9.65 0.97 -5.26
C ASP A 32 8.32 0.43 -4.69
N ALA A 33 8.34 -0.78 -4.14
CA ALA A 33 7.19 -1.35 -3.46
C ALA A 33 6.85 -0.55 -2.18
N VAL A 34 7.85 -0.19 -1.38
CA VAL A 34 7.68 0.69 -0.21
C VAL A 34 7.11 2.05 -0.64
N ARG A 35 7.64 2.67 -1.70
CA ARG A 35 7.16 3.94 -2.26
C ARG A 35 5.69 3.86 -2.66
N ARG A 36 5.27 2.78 -3.34
CA ARG A 36 3.87 2.58 -3.75
C ARG A 36 2.94 2.45 -2.56
N GLU A 37 3.35 1.72 -1.51
CA GLU A 37 2.56 1.61 -0.29
C GLU A 37 2.48 2.94 0.46
N MET A 38 3.56 3.73 0.54
CA MET A 38 3.50 5.09 1.11
C MET A 38 2.50 5.98 0.35
N ALA A 39 2.52 5.94 -0.99
CA ALA A 39 1.58 6.68 -1.82
C ALA A 39 0.13 6.22 -1.62
N LYS A 40 -0.09 4.92 -1.39
CA LYS A 40 -1.40 4.36 -1.06
C LYS A 40 -1.91 4.89 0.28
N VAL A 41 -1.09 4.81 1.34
CA VAL A 41 -1.45 5.34 2.67
C VAL A 41 -1.78 6.83 2.60
N TYR A 42 -1.01 7.61 1.84
CA TYR A 42 -1.32 9.02 1.60
C TYR A 42 -2.70 9.24 0.95
N ARG A 43 -3.03 8.47 -0.10
CA ARG A 43 -4.36 8.55 -0.74
C ARG A 43 -5.49 8.15 0.22
N ASP A 44 -5.28 7.14 1.04
CA ASP A 44 -6.28 6.68 2.00
C ASP A 44 -6.53 7.75 3.08
N MET A 45 -5.49 8.42 3.58
CA MET A 45 -5.64 9.59 4.46
C MET A 45 -6.38 10.73 3.75
N ARG A 46 -5.97 11.08 2.52
CA ARG A 46 -6.54 12.21 1.77
C ARG A 46 -8.02 12.03 1.43
N THR A 47 -8.47 10.78 1.33
CA THR A 47 -9.86 10.40 1.04
C THR A 47 -10.65 10.02 2.30
N ASN A 48 -10.08 10.22 3.50
CA ASN A 48 -10.69 9.88 4.79
C ASN A 48 -11.07 8.39 4.94
N ARG A 49 -10.35 7.49 4.24
CA ARG A 49 -10.51 6.03 4.42
C ARG A 49 -9.83 5.53 5.70
N ILE A 50 -8.77 6.20 6.12
CA ILE A 50 -8.07 5.96 7.38
C ILE A 50 -7.86 7.30 8.10
N ASP A 51 -7.71 7.25 9.42
CA ASP A 51 -7.35 8.42 10.20
C ASP A 51 -5.95 8.94 9.83
N SER A 52 -5.78 10.25 9.81
CA SER A 52 -4.51 10.88 9.41
C SER A 52 -3.38 10.58 10.39
N GLN A 53 -3.67 10.43 11.68
CA GLN A 53 -2.68 10.07 12.70
C GLN A 53 -2.20 8.63 12.50
N ASP A 54 -3.13 7.70 12.23
CA ASP A 54 -2.78 6.31 11.94
C ASP A 54 -1.99 6.18 10.64
N GLY A 55 -2.41 6.89 9.59
CA GLY A 55 -1.66 6.91 8.34
C GLY A 55 -0.25 7.48 8.50
N ALA A 56 -0.06 8.52 9.33
CA ALA A 56 1.27 9.05 9.63
C ALA A 56 2.18 8.01 10.31
N ARG A 57 1.63 7.19 11.24
CA ARG A 57 2.37 6.08 11.87
C ARG A 57 2.80 5.04 10.85
N PHE A 58 1.93 4.68 9.91
CA PHE A 58 2.29 3.75 8.83
C PHE A 58 3.36 4.30 7.90
N VAL A 59 3.26 5.58 7.49
CA VAL A 59 4.29 6.24 6.67
C VAL A 59 5.63 6.27 7.41
N PHE A 60 5.62 6.52 8.72
CA PHE A 60 6.84 6.47 9.53
C PHE A 60 7.48 5.07 9.50
N ALA A 61 6.71 4.00 9.74
CA ALA A 61 7.23 2.63 9.67
C ALA A 61 7.80 2.29 8.29
N LEU A 62 7.09 2.65 7.21
CA LEU A 62 7.55 2.47 5.83
C LEU A 62 8.86 3.23 5.56
N SER A 63 9.02 4.44 6.12
CA SER A 63 10.26 5.20 5.99
C SER A 63 11.45 4.56 6.69
N GLN A 64 11.24 3.87 7.83
CA GLN A 64 12.32 3.12 8.49
C GLN A 64 12.78 1.92 7.66
N ILE A 65 11.84 1.26 6.98
CA ILE A 65 12.16 0.16 6.05
C ILE A 65 12.95 0.69 4.86
N ALA A 66 12.56 1.83 4.27
CA ALA A 66 13.32 2.44 3.19
C ALA A 66 14.76 2.79 3.61
N LYS A 67 14.95 3.37 4.79
CA LYS A 67 16.28 3.65 5.35
C LYS A 67 17.13 2.39 5.52
N MET A 68 16.53 1.28 5.93
CA MET A 68 17.23 0.01 6.07
C MET A 68 17.76 -0.49 4.72
N PHE A 69 16.96 -0.40 3.66
CA PHE A 69 17.41 -0.73 2.30
C PHE A 69 18.60 0.13 1.86
N GLU A 70 18.52 1.44 2.09
CA GLU A 70 19.60 2.38 1.75
C GLU A 70 20.89 2.05 2.55
N MET A 71 20.75 1.73 3.84
CA MET A 71 21.88 1.37 4.70
C MET A 71 22.55 0.08 4.21
N CYS A 72 21.79 -0.97 3.90
CA CYS A 72 22.34 -2.21 3.38
C CYS A 72 23.03 -2.03 2.01
N ASP A 73 22.48 -1.21 1.11
CA ASP A 73 23.13 -0.91 -0.19
C ASP A 73 24.46 -0.18 0.02
N LEU A 74 24.49 0.81 0.91
CA LEU A 74 25.70 1.56 1.23
C LEU A 74 26.76 0.66 1.87
N GLU A 75 26.39 -0.20 2.82
CA GLU A 75 27.31 -1.18 3.44
C GLU A 75 27.93 -2.12 2.39
N GLN A 76 27.14 -2.63 1.44
CA GLN A 76 27.64 -3.49 0.38
C GLN A 76 28.61 -2.77 -0.55
N ARG A 77 28.30 -1.52 -0.90
CA ARG A 77 29.16 -0.68 -1.74
C ARG A 77 30.48 -0.33 -1.04
N ILE A 78 30.42 0.03 0.25
CA ILE A 78 31.61 0.31 1.07
C ILE A 78 32.49 -0.95 1.16
N SER A 79 31.91 -2.10 1.52
CA SER A 79 32.65 -3.36 1.61
C SER A 79 33.32 -3.75 0.28
N SER A 80 32.68 -3.43 -0.86
CA SER A 80 33.26 -3.68 -2.18
C SER A 80 34.45 -2.76 -2.47
N LEU A 81 34.39 -1.48 -2.08
CA LEU A 81 35.50 -0.54 -2.21
C LEU A 81 36.67 -0.89 -1.28
N GLU A 82 36.39 -1.26 -0.03
CA GLU A 82 37.42 -1.68 0.93
C GLU A 82 38.17 -2.91 0.45
N ARG A 83 37.46 -3.88 -0.15
CA ARG A 83 38.08 -5.06 -0.78
C ARG A 83 38.95 -4.71 -1.99
N GLN A 84 38.62 -3.67 -2.74
CA GLN A 84 39.46 -3.23 -3.86
C GLN A 84 40.73 -2.52 -3.38
N THR A 85 40.61 -1.69 -2.35
CA THR A 85 41.72 -0.91 -1.80
C THR A 85 42.71 -1.78 -1.02
N ASN A 86 42.23 -2.78 -0.26
CA ASN A 86 43.08 -3.67 0.55
C ASN A 86 43.83 -4.76 -0.26
N VAL A 87 43.73 -4.76 -1.59
CA VAL A 87 44.41 -5.73 -2.48
C VAL A 87 45.65 -5.10 -3.16
N LEU A 88 46.05 -3.89 -2.73
CA LEU A 88 47.33 -3.25 -3.06
C LEU A 88 48.27 -3.27 -1.85
#